data_AF-A0A7J2IS45-F1
#
_entry.id   AF-A0A7J2IS45-F1
#
_cell.length_a   1.000
_cell.length_b   1.000
_cell.length_c   1.000
_cell.angle_alpha   90.00
_cell.angle_beta   90.00
_cell.angle_gamma   90.00
#
_symmetry.space_group_name_H-M   'P 1'
#
loop_
_entity.id
_entity.type
_entity.pdbx_description
1 polymer ?
#
loop_
_entity_poly.entity_id
_entity_poly.type
_entity_poly.pdbx_seq_one_letter_code
_entity_poly.pdbx_strand_id
1 'polypeptide(L)'
;MPHHIRFVFPFSAIVGQEKMKKALLLNAINPRIGGVLIRGQKGTGKSTAVRALADLLPEIKVVDGCPFNCNPDNPLEMCDMCYERYKRGEKLPFIKRKVRIVNLPLNATIDRVAGTLDIKRAIKEGIKALEPGLLAEANRGILYIDEVNLLDDYVADILLDAAASGVNIVEREGISVLHPARFILIGTMNPEEGELRPQLLDRFGLQVEVQPITDPKLQVEIVKRVEEFETDPLNFIKKFERKQKELKIRIIKARQLLPNVQISDTLLYNIAEVCAQLAVSNRAIITITKTAKTIAAFNGRIKVTKKDVLEAMELALPHRMRRHPFEKPQLTRKELQQIFEKIKDKEENNAKKEIKKTISKEKIPLREQIFDIGDSRPVDIKIENSTRSVSKLRNGRRLKVKSSDKRGIYISSTLPKGKPVDIALDATIRAAAVHSKERSCDEGQIIKITDEDLREKVRHRKTSTLIVLVVDASGSMAALKRMEAAKGVALALLQDAYIHRDKVAFIAF
;
A
#
# COMPACT_ATOMS: atom_id res chain seq x y z
N MET A 1 -15.92 8.58 28.93
CA MET A 1 -15.28 9.70 28.19
C MET A 1 -13.85 9.81 28.70
N PRO A 2 -12.81 9.96 27.86
CA PRO A 2 -11.45 10.10 28.36
C PRO A 2 -11.31 11.44 29.12
N HIS A 3 -10.84 11.39 30.36
CA HIS A 3 -10.69 12.52 31.29
C HIS A 3 -9.63 13.57 30.88
N HIS A 4 -8.96 13.40 29.74
CA HIS A 4 -7.92 14.31 29.27
C HIS A 4 -8.41 15.13 28.07
N ILE A 5 -8.69 16.42 28.29
CA ILE A 5 -8.83 17.40 27.20
C ILE A 5 -7.44 17.55 26.58
N ARG A 6 -7.17 16.84 25.49
CA ARG A 6 -5.96 17.02 24.70
C ARG A 6 -6.19 18.16 23.71
N PHE A 7 -5.59 19.32 23.99
CA PHE A 7 -5.51 20.39 23.00
C PHE A 7 -4.63 19.93 21.83
N VAL A 8 -5.03 20.29 20.61
CA VAL A 8 -4.31 19.94 19.38
C VAL A 8 -3.62 21.20 18.85
N PHE A 9 -2.35 21.07 18.48
CA PHE A 9 -1.59 22.17 17.91
C PHE A 9 -2.19 22.61 16.55
N PRO A 10 -2.48 23.90 16.31
CA PRO A 10 -3.07 24.37 15.06
C PRO A 10 -2.21 24.09 13.82
N PHE A 11 -2.82 23.60 12.75
CA PHE A 11 -2.11 23.26 11.50
C PHE A 11 -1.43 24.47 10.85
N SER A 12 -2.09 25.63 10.88
CA SER A 12 -1.53 26.90 10.39
C SER A 12 -0.35 27.43 11.22
N ALA A 13 -0.17 26.93 12.44
CA ALA A 13 0.91 27.36 13.35
C ALA A 13 2.20 26.53 13.17
N ILE A 14 2.18 25.47 12.37
CA ILE A 14 3.38 24.68 12.06
C ILE A 14 4.34 25.57 11.26
N VAL A 15 5.61 25.65 11.65
CA VAL A 15 6.64 26.46 10.98
C VAL A 15 7.28 25.65 9.86
N GLY A 16 7.45 26.25 8.68
CA GLY A 16 8.09 25.61 7.53
C GLY A 16 7.36 24.37 7.01
N GLN A 17 8.11 23.41 6.45
CA GLN A 17 7.61 22.13 5.93
C GLN A 17 6.47 22.27 4.91
N GLU A 18 6.54 23.28 4.05
CA GLU A 18 5.47 23.64 3.11
C GLU A 18 5.10 22.49 2.15
N LYS A 19 6.09 21.69 1.72
CA LYS A 19 5.85 20.50 0.89
C LYS A 19 4.97 19.47 1.63
N MET A 20 5.24 19.22 2.91
CA MET A 20 4.49 18.26 3.72
C MET A 20 3.07 18.75 3.97
N LYS A 21 2.91 20.01 4.39
CA LYS A 21 1.60 20.62 4.57
C LYS A 21 0.78 20.54 3.29
N LYS A 22 1.38 20.87 2.16
CA LYS A 22 0.70 20.84 0.87
C LYS A 22 0.28 19.43 0.47
N ALA A 23 1.15 18.43 0.57
CA ALA A 23 0.79 17.04 0.26
C ALA A 23 -0.36 16.52 1.15
N LEU A 24 -0.32 16.85 2.45
CA LEU A 24 -1.39 16.53 3.39
C LEU A 24 -2.73 17.20 3.01
N LEU A 25 -2.71 18.50 2.66
CA LEU A 25 -3.90 19.22 2.21
C LEU A 25 -4.46 18.66 0.89
N LEU A 26 -3.59 18.35 -0.08
CA LEU A 26 -4.01 17.79 -1.37
C LEU A 26 -4.68 16.42 -1.17
N ASN A 27 -4.09 15.54 -0.36
CA ASN A 27 -4.68 14.23 -0.06
C ASN A 27 -5.98 14.37 0.76
N ALA A 28 -6.10 15.40 1.59
CA ALA A 28 -7.34 15.68 2.29
C ALA A 28 -8.45 16.21 1.37
N ILE A 29 -8.12 16.95 0.30
CA ILE A 29 -9.10 17.37 -0.71
C ILE A 29 -9.50 16.17 -1.58
N ASN A 30 -8.53 15.36 -1.99
CA ASN A 30 -8.76 14.20 -2.85
C ASN A 30 -8.07 12.94 -2.31
N PRO A 31 -8.76 12.13 -1.50
CA PRO A 31 -8.20 10.89 -0.96
C PRO A 31 -7.81 9.86 -2.04
N ARG A 32 -8.39 9.97 -3.25
CA ARG A 32 -8.11 9.05 -4.38
C ARG A 32 -6.75 9.26 -5.03
N ILE A 33 -5.93 10.20 -4.53
CA ILE A 33 -4.53 10.37 -4.95
C ILE A 33 -3.71 9.13 -4.56
N GLY A 34 -4.06 8.44 -3.46
CA GLY A 34 -3.41 7.20 -3.03
C GLY A 34 -2.50 7.34 -1.80
N GLY A 35 -2.79 8.29 -0.92
CA GLY A 35 -2.05 8.45 0.34
C GLY A 35 -0.77 9.28 0.24
N VAL A 36 -0.24 9.66 1.40
CA VAL A 36 0.99 10.45 1.55
C VAL A 36 2.01 9.69 2.36
N LEU A 37 3.22 9.58 1.83
CA LEU A 37 4.37 8.98 2.48
C LEU A 37 5.35 10.06 2.92
N ILE A 38 5.58 10.17 4.23
CA ILE A 38 6.41 11.20 4.84
C ILE A 38 7.74 10.59 5.29
N ARG A 39 8.81 10.86 4.54
CA ARG A 39 10.18 10.43 4.86
C ARG A 39 10.88 11.51 5.68
N GLY A 40 11.67 11.11 6.67
CA GLY A 40 12.45 12.06 7.48
C GLY A 40 12.84 11.50 8.85
N GLN A 41 13.71 12.21 9.54
CA GLN A 41 14.21 11.80 10.86
C GLN A 41 13.14 11.98 11.96
N LYS A 42 13.37 11.34 13.10
CA LYS A 42 12.57 11.53 14.33
C LYS A 42 12.69 12.98 14.81
N GLY A 43 11.67 13.49 15.48
CA GLY A 43 11.64 14.88 15.98
C GLY A 43 11.22 15.96 14.97
N THR A 44 10.90 15.60 13.72
CA THR A 44 10.46 16.56 12.68
C THR A 44 8.98 16.96 12.76
N GLY A 45 8.24 16.56 13.80
CA GLY A 45 6.85 17.00 14.01
C GLY A 45 5.79 16.35 13.09
N LYS A 46 6.12 15.24 12.41
CA LYS A 46 5.22 14.55 11.47
C LYS A 46 3.88 14.15 12.10
N SER A 47 3.91 13.52 13.27
CA SER A 47 2.70 13.07 13.95
C SER A 47 1.84 14.24 14.45
N THR A 48 2.48 15.35 14.85
CA THR A 48 1.80 16.60 15.21
C THR A 48 1.05 17.19 14.02
N ALA A 49 1.67 17.20 12.83
CA ALA A 49 1.04 17.72 11.61
C ALA A 49 -0.20 16.91 11.19
N VAL A 50 -0.16 15.58 11.33
CA VAL A 50 -1.31 14.72 11.03
C VAL A 50 -2.46 14.97 12.01
N ARG A 51 -2.14 15.13 13.31
CA ARG A 51 -3.14 15.47 14.33
C ARG A 51 -3.78 16.82 14.08
N ALA A 52 -2.97 17.81 13.75
CA ALA A 52 -3.40 19.15 13.40
C ALA A 52 -4.30 19.17 12.16
N LEU A 53 -4.00 18.34 11.16
CA LEU A 53 -4.83 18.19 9.95
C LEU A 53 -6.23 17.67 10.27
N ALA A 54 -6.35 16.67 11.16
CA ALA A 54 -7.65 16.11 11.53
C ALA A 54 -8.57 17.15 12.19
N ASP A 55 -8.00 18.03 13.03
CA ASP A 55 -8.75 19.10 13.68
C ASP A 55 -9.11 20.25 12.72
N LEU A 56 -8.28 20.51 11.70
CA LEU A 56 -8.56 21.48 10.63
C LEU A 56 -9.75 21.06 9.75
N LEU A 57 -9.95 19.75 9.55
CA LEU A 57 -10.98 19.26 8.63
C LEU A 57 -12.42 19.58 9.09
N PRO A 58 -13.36 19.74 8.13
CA PRO A 58 -14.77 19.93 8.46
C PRO A 58 -15.35 18.69 9.13
N GLU A 59 -16.32 18.92 9.99
CA GLU A 59 -17.12 17.85 10.58
C GLU A 59 -17.86 17.08 9.48
N ILE A 60 -17.96 15.78 9.67
CA ILE A 60 -18.65 14.88 8.75
C ILE A 60 -20.00 14.46 9.35
N LYS A 61 -21.02 14.35 8.51
CA LYS A 61 -22.29 13.72 8.89
C LYS A 61 -22.12 12.21 8.84
N VAL A 62 -22.49 11.52 9.90
CA VAL A 62 -22.39 10.07 10.02
C VAL A 62 -23.73 9.50 10.45
N VAL A 63 -24.17 8.39 9.85
CA VAL A 63 -25.38 7.66 10.26
C VAL A 63 -25.23 7.20 11.72
N ASP A 64 -26.22 7.52 12.55
CA ASP A 64 -26.21 7.14 13.96
C ASP A 64 -26.27 5.62 14.15
N GLY A 65 -25.48 5.11 15.09
CA GLY A 65 -25.35 3.67 15.35
C GLY A 65 -24.64 2.85 14.26
N CYS A 66 -24.13 3.46 13.17
CA CYS A 66 -23.40 2.74 12.13
C CYS A 66 -21.93 2.50 12.55
N PRO A 67 -21.44 1.24 12.58
CA PRO A 67 -20.05 0.94 12.93
C PRO A 67 -19.04 1.44 11.89
N PHE A 68 -19.46 1.59 10.62
CA PHE A 68 -18.61 1.98 9.49
C PHE A 68 -18.63 3.49 9.20
N ASN A 69 -19.26 4.32 10.03
CA ASN A 69 -19.36 5.77 9.81
C ASN A 69 -19.95 6.20 8.44
N CYS A 70 -20.97 5.49 7.95
CA CYS A 70 -21.52 5.70 6.60
C CYS A 70 -22.05 7.11 6.35
N ASN A 71 -22.01 7.53 5.09
CA ASN A 71 -22.54 8.82 4.65
C ASN A 71 -24.06 8.74 4.45
N PRO A 72 -24.88 9.53 5.18
CA PRO A 72 -26.34 9.51 5.00
C PRO A 72 -26.77 10.08 3.64
N ASP A 73 -25.95 10.94 3.02
CA ASP A 73 -26.33 11.70 1.82
C ASP A 73 -25.90 11.01 0.50
N ASN A 74 -25.08 9.95 0.55
CA ASN A 74 -24.53 9.30 -0.65
C ASN A 74 -24.66 7.76 -0.59
N PRO A 75 -25.56 7.16 -1.39
CA PRO A 75 -25.76 5.71 -1.40
C PRO A 75 -24.52 4.89 -1.78
N LEU A 76 -23.61 5.44 -2.60
CA LEU A 76 -22.35 4.76 -3.01
C LEU A 76 -21.32 4.64 -1.87
N GLU A 77 -21.57 5.30 -0.74
CA GLU A 77 -20.69 5.32 0.44
C GLU A 77 -21.38 4.72 1.67
N MET A 78 -22.50 4.03 1.46
CA MET A 78 -23.22 3.29 2.49
C MET A 78 -22.74 1.84 2.54
N CYS A 79 -22.74 1.25 3.73
CA CYS A 79 -22.68 -0.21 3.88
C CYS A 79 -24.03 -0.83 3.54
N ASP A 80 -24.06 -2.14 3.32
CA ASP A 80 -25.26 -2.89 2.96
C ASP A 80 -26.43 -2.61 3.91
N MET A 81 -26.18 -2.53 5.23
CA MET A 81 -27.22 -2.22 6.23
C MET A 81 -27.83 -0.83 6.06
N CYS A 82 -26.99 0.19 5.81
CA CYS A 82 -27.48 1.56 5.63
C CYS A 82 -28.19 1.70 4.28
N TYR A 83 -27.68 0.99 3.26
CA TYR A 83 -28.25 0.99 1.93
C TYR A 83 -29.62 0.29 1.89
N GLU A 84 -29.79 -0.82 2.60
CA GLU A 84 -31.09 -1.49 2.73
C GLU A 84 -32.13 -0.59 3.41
N ARG A 85 -31.76 0.10 4.50
CA ARG A 85 -32.64 1.06 5.18
C ARG A 85 -33.00 2.23 4.26
N TYR A 86 -32.02 2.76 3.54
CA TYR A 86 -32.25 3.80 2.53
C TYR A 86 -33.22 3.33 1.43
N LYS A 87 -33.04 2.11 0.92
CA LYS A 87 -33.90 1.51 -0.11
C LYS A 87 -35.34 1.30 0.36
N ARG A 88 -35.53 1.07 1.67
CA ARG A 88 -36.86 1.00 2.31
C ARG A 88 -37.52 2.37 2.53
N GLY A 89 -36.83 3.47 2.21
CA GLY A 89 -37.33 4.83 2.42
C GLY A 89 -37.26 5.30 3.88
N GLU A 90 -36.51 4.60 4.73
CA GLU A 90 -36.34 4.99 6.14
C GLU A 90 -35.46 6.25 6.25
N LYS A 91 -35.81 7.15 7.18
CA LYS A 91 -34.95 8.30 7.51
C LYS A 91 -33.73 7.80 8.29
N LEU A 92 -32.54 8.02 7.75
CA LEU A 92 -31.28 7.71 8.45
C LEU A 92 -30.95 8.86 9.43
N PRO A 93 -31.08 8.67 10.76
CA PRO A 93 -30.64 9.67 11.72
C PRO A 93 -29.13 9.87 11.56
N PHE A 94 -28.66 11.12 11.68
CA PHE A 94 -27.25 11.44 11.54
C PHE A 94 -26.73 12.31 12.68
N ILE A 95 -25.45 12.16 12.98
CA ILE A 95 -24.72 12.97 13.96
C ILE A 95 -23.54 13.63 13.24
N LYS A 96 -23.22 14.88 13.59
CA LYS A 96 -21.98 15.54 13.16
C LYS A 96 -20.84 15.12 14.08
N ARG A 97 -19.75 14.64 13.50
CA ARG A 97 -18.54 14.27 14.24
C ARG A 97 -17.30 14.84 13.55
N LYS A 98 -16.29 15.17 14.36
CA LYS A 98 -14.94 15.48 13.85
C LYS A 98 -14.32 14.26 13.18
N VAL A 99 -13.45 14.51 12.21
CA VAL A 99 -12.67 13.47 11.53
C VAL A 99 -11.79 12.76 12.56
N ARG A 100 -11.88 11.42 12.63
CA ARG A 100 -11.08 10.61 13.56
C ARG A 100 -9.76 10.23 12.93
N ILE A 101 -8.73 10.14 13.77
CA ILE A 101 -7.44 9.56 13.42
C ILE A 101 -7.39 8.17 14.04
N VAL A 102 -7.20 7.17 13.19
CA VAL A 102 -6.95 5.79 13.61
C VAL A 102 -5.47 5.55 13.45
N ASN A 103 -4.79 5.22 14.55
CA ASN A 103 -3.37 4.86 14.52
C ASN A 103 -3.25 3.34 14.35
N LEU A 104 -2.48 2.91 13.37
CA LEU A 104 -2.14 1.51 13.19
C LEU A 104 -0.91 1.16 14.06
N PRO A 105 -1.03 0.24 15.03
CA PRO A 105 0.13 -0.23 15.76
C PRO A 105 0.98 -1.16 14.88
N LEU A 106 2.31 -1.16 15.09
CA LEU A 106 3.26 -1.98 14.32
C LEU A 106 2.93 -3.49 14.39
N ASN A 107 2.45 -3.96 15.55
CA ASN A 107 2.13 -5.37 15.79
C ASN A 107 0.65 -5.69 15.51
N ALA A 108 -0.03 -4.92 14.67
CA ALA A 108 -1.43 -5.18 14.34
C ALA A 108 -1.58 -6.51 13.58
N THR A 109 -2.43 -7.39 14.08
CA THR A 109 -2.85 -8.59 13.34
C THR A 109 -3.78 -8.21 12.19
N ILE A 110 -3.78 -9.02 11.13
CA ILE A 110 -4.67 -8.86 9.97
C ILE A 110 -6.13 -8.73 10.42
N ASP A 111 -6.53 -9.57 11.36
CA ASP A 111 -7.83 -9.63 12.03
C ASP A 111 -8.23 -8.28 12.63
N ARG A 112 -7.29 -7.60 13.31
CA ARG A 112 -7.54 -6.27 13.88
C ARG A 112 -7.62 -5.19 12.80
N VAL A 113 -6.89 -5.34 11.70
CA VAL A 113 -6.88 -4.35 10.61
C VAL A 113 -8.13 -4.45 9.73
N ALA A 114 -8.35 -5.62 9.16
CA ALA A 114 -9.44 -5.89 8.21
C ALA A 114 -10.77 -6.16 8.91
N GLY A 115 -10.75 -6.70 10.14
CA GLY A 115 -11.93 -7.18 10.85
C GLY A 115 -11.97 -8.71 10.92
N THR A 116 -12.74 -9.21 11.88
CA THR A 116 -12.97 -10.64 12.13
C THR A 116 -14.41 -11.01 11.86
N LEU A 117 -14.64 -12.26 11.48
CA LEU A 117 -15.98 -12.80 11.32
C LEU A 117 -16.26 -13.70 12.52
N ASP A 118 -17.22 -13.32 13.36
CA ASP A 118 -17.66 -14.14 14.49
C ASP A 118 -18.53 -15.29 13.97
N ILE A 119 -17.88 -16.43 13.78
CA ILE A 119 -18.48 -17.65 13.26
C ILE A 119 -19.70 -18.08 14.10
N LYS A 120 -19.69 -17.87 15.42
CA LYS A 120 -20.81 -18.27 16.30
C LYS A 120 -22.07 -17.47 15.99
N ARG A 121 -21.93 -16.15 15.83
CA ARG A 121 -23.03 -15.27 15.40
C ARG A 121 -23.39 -15.48 13.93
N ALA A 122 -22.43 -15.75 13.06
CA ALA A 122 -22.70 -16.02 11.64
C ALA A 122 -23.57 -17.26 11.46
N ILE A 123 -23.36 -18.31 12.26
CA ILE A 123 -24.14 -19.54 12.23
C ILE A 123 -25.51 -19.36 12.91
N LYS A 124 -25.59 -18.61 14.02
CA LYS A 124 -26.86 -18.36 14.74
C LYS A 124 -27.79 -17.35 14.05
N GLU A 125 -27.24 -16.25 13.54
CA GLU A 125 -28.01 -15.10 13.05
C GLU A 125 -27.97 -14.94 11.52
N GLY A 126 -27.09 -15.68 10.83
CA GLY A 126 -26.86 -15.60 9.39
C GLY A 126 -26.18 -14.30 8.95
N ILE A 127 -25.09 -14.37 8.17
CA ILE A 127 -24.35 -13.27 7.48
C ILE A 127 -23.85 -12.08 8.37
N LYS A 128 -24.34 -11.91 9.60
CA LYS A 128 -24.34 -10.65 10.37
C LYS A 128 -23.28 -10.55 11.46
N ALA A 129 -22.12 -11.16 11.27
CA ALA A 129 -21.14 -11.28 12.35
C ALA A 129 -19.77 -10.66 12.05
N LEU A 130 -19.71 -9.60 11.24
CA LEU A 130 -18.44 -8.88 11.06
C LEU A 130 -18.17 -8.00 12.28
N GLU A 131 -17.10 -8.30 13.00
CA GLU A 131 -16.52 -7.39 13.98
C GLU A 131 -15.67 -6.35 13.23
N PRO A 132 -15.96 -5.04 13.39
CA PRO A 132 -15.27 -4.00 12.64
C PRO A 132 -13.80 -3.91 13.05
N GLY A 133 -12.91 -3.92 12.06
CA GLY A 133 -11.48 -3.66 12.24
C GLY A 133 -11.12 -2.18 12.20
N LEU A 134 -9.82 -1.89 12.25
CA LEU A 134 -9.28 -0.53 12.15
C LEU A 134 -9.66 0.16 10.82
N LEU A 135 -9.79 -0.59 9.73
CA LEU A 135 -10.25 -0.06 8.44
C LEU A 135 -11.70 0.45 8.47
N ALA A 136 -12.56 -0.21 9.24
CA ALA A 136 -13.95 0.22 9.44
C ALA A 136 -14.00 1.52 10.25
N GLU A 137 -13.21 1.60 11.32
CA GLU A 137 -13.08 2.82 12.15
C GLU A 137 -12.49 3.99 11.37
N ALA A 138 -11.53 3.71 10.47
CA ALA A 138 -10.87 4.71 9.66
C ALA A 138 -11.74 5.25 8.53
N ASN A 139 -12.88 4.61 8.20
CA ASN A 139 -13.74 5.07 7.11
C ASN A 139 -14.16 6.54 7.31
N ARG A 140 -13.97 7.35 6.26
CA ARG A 140 -14.13 8.82 6.22
C ARG A 140 -13.27 9.57 7.26
N GLY A 141 -12.21 8.91 7.72
CA GLY A 141 -11.22 9.39 8.67
C GLY A 141 -9.82 9.49 8.07
N ILE A 142 -8.83 9.50 8.96
CA ILE A 142 -7.41 9.43 8.64
C ILE A 142 -6.86 8.12 9.23
N LEU A 143 -6.20 7.32 8.41
CA LEU A 143 -5.41 6.18 8.87
C LEU A 143 -3.93 6.61 8.92
N TYR A 144 -3.39 6.70 10.14
CA TYR A 144 -2.00 7.04 10.38
C TYR A 144 -1.20 5.77 10.68
N ILE A 145 -0.12 5.58 9.95
CA ILE A 145 0.83 4.50 10.14
C ILE A 145 2.17 5.12 10.51
N ASP A 146 2.65 4.79 11.71
CA ASP A 146 4.01 5.12 12.09
C ASP A 146 4.95 4.05 11.58
N GLU A 147 6.08 4.45 10.98
CA GLU A 147 7.15 3.54 10.54
C GLU A 147 6.62 2.40 9.63
N VAL A 148 6.05 2.78 8.47
CA VAL A 148 5.47 1.83 7.48
C VAL A 148 6.47 0.74 7.06
N ASN A 149 7.77 1.01 7.15
CA ASN A 149 8.86 0.06 6.87
C ASN A 149 8.89 -1.15 7.80
N LEU A 150 8.26 -1.07 8.97
CA LEU A 150 8.23 -2.16 9.95
C LEU A 150 6.96 -3.02 9.87
N LEU A 151 5.99 -2.64 9.04
CA LEU A 151 4.76 -3.41 8.88
C LEU A 151 4.98 -4.73 8.14
N ASP A 152 4.14 -5.71 8.47
CA ASP A 152 4.03 -6.94 7.70
C ASP A 152 3.55 -6.65 6.27
N ASP A 153 4.17 -7.32 5.29
CA ASP A 153 3.90 -7.11 3.86
C ASP A 153 2.41 -7.29 3.53
N TYR A 154 1.76 -8.30 4.12
CA TYR A 154 0.36 -8.61 3.81
C TYR A 154 -0.60 -7.57 4.39
N VAL A 155 -0.29 -7.04 5.58
CA VAL A 155 -1.04 -5.91 6.16
C VAL A 155 -0.89 -4.67 5.28
N ALA A 156 0.32 -4.35 4.84
CA ALA A 156 0.57 -3.21 3.97
C ALA A 156 -0.19 -3.32 2.63
N ASP A 157 -0.23 -4.52 2.03
CA ASP A 157 -0.97 -4.77 0.79
C ASP A 157 -2.48 -4.51 0.96
N ILE A 158 -3.10 -5.08 2.01
CA ILE A 158 -4.54 -4.86 2.30
C ILE A 158 -4.84 -3.38 2.49
N LEU A 159 -4.00 -2.66 3.24
CA LEU A 159 -4.21 -1.25 3.52
C LEU A 159 -4.14 -0.39 2.25
N LEU A 160 -3.18 -0.67 1.38
CA LEU A 160 -3.00 0.06 0.13
C LEU A 160 -4.09 -0.28 -0.89
N ASP A 161 -4.55 -1.53 -0.92
CA ASP A 161 -5.69 -1.94 -1.75
C ASP A 161 -6.98 -1.27 -1.28
N ALA A 162 -7.26 -1.27 0.04
CA ALA A 162 -8.42 -0.58 0.62
C ALA A 162 -8.37 0.93 0.40
N ALA A 163 -7.18 1.56 0.50
CA ALA A 163 -7.02 2.99 0.23
C ALA A 163 -7.26 3.35 -1.25
N ALA A 164 -6.92 2.46 -2.18
CA ALA A 164 -7.10 2.67 -3.61
C ALA A 164 -8.54 2.39 -4.07
N SER A 165 -9.14 1.28 -3.62
CA SER A 165 -10.51 0.88 -3.96
C SER A 165 -11.55 1.69 -3.20
N GLY A 166 -11.23 2.13 -1.97
CA GLY A 166 -12.15 2.73 -1.02
C GLY A 166 -13.13 1.73 -0.38
N VAL A 167 -12.90 0.43 -0.55
CA VAL A 167 -13.72 -0.67 -0.02
C VAL A 167 -12.80 -1.73 0.56
N ASN A 168 -13.10 -2.18 1.76
CA ASN A 168 -12.43 -3.32 2.36
C ASN A 168 -13.22 -4.59 2.07
N ILE A 169 -12.53 -5.65 1.65
CA ILE A 169 -13.10 -6.96 1.33
C ILE A 169 -12.53 -7.95 2.32
N VAL A 170 -13.40 -8.57 3.11
CA VAL A 170 -13.02 -9.59 4.09
C VAL A 170 -13.55 -10.93 3.61
N GLU A 171 -12.64 -11.78 3.13
CA GLU A 171 -12.97 -13.14 2.67
C GLU A 171 -12.45 -14.16 3.68
N ARG A 172 -13.37 -14.84 4.38
CA ARG A 172 -13.02 -15.92 5.33
C ARG A 172 -14.04 -17.05 5.25
N GLU A 173 -13.54 -18.27 5.25
CA GLU A 173 -14.36 -19.49 5.36
C GLU A 173 -15.48 -19.60 4.31
N GLY A 174 -15.25 -19.03 3.11
CA GLY A 174 -16.23 -19.02 2.02
C GLY A 174 -17.26 -17.90 2.08
N ILE A 175 -17.18 -17.01 3.08
CA ILE A 175 -18.01 -15.81 3.20
C ILE A 175 -17.18 -14.59 2.79
N SER A 176 -17.72 -13.78 1.89
CA SER A 176 -17.14 -12.48 1.50
C SER A 176 -18.04 -11.37 2.02
N VAL A 177 -17.47 -10.49 2.85
CA VAL A 177 -18.15 -9.29 3.35
C VAL A 177 -17.42 -8.07 2.85
N LEU A 178 -18.16 -7.11 2.30
CA LEU A 178 -17.62 -5.84 1.82
C LEU A 178 -18.10 -4.71 2.71
N HIS A 179 -17.23 -3.77 3.02
CA HIS A 179 -17.64 -2.53 3.70
C HIS A 179 -16.86 -1.32 3.18
N PRO A 180 -17.46 -0.11 3.23
CA PRO A 180 -16.75 1.10 2.81
C PRO A 180 -15.55 1.38 3.72
N ALA A 181 -14.43 1.76 3.10
CA ALA A 181 -13.17 2.08 3.76
C ALA A 181 -12.45 3.22 3.01
N ARG A 182 -13.14 4.36 2.86
CA ARG A 182 -12.59 5.57 2.23
C ARG A 182 -11.90 6.44 3.26
N PHE A 183 -10.59 6.30 3.40
CA PHE A 183 -9.81 7.05 4.39
C PHE A 183 -8.62 7.75 3.75
N ILE A 184 -8.10 8.76 4.45
CA ILE A 184 -6.87 9.44 4.07
C ILE A 184 -5.71 8.63 4.66
N LEU A 185 -4.96 7.93 3.80
CA LEU A 185 -3.77 7.17 4.21
C LEU A 185 -2.58 8.11 4.39
N ILE A 186 -1.96 8.08 5.58
CA ILE A 186 -0.72 8.79 5.87
C ILE A 186 0.26 7.82 6.52
N GLY A 187 1.38 7.60 5.85
CA GLY A 187 2.46 6.76 6.35
C GLY A 187 3.71 7.59 6.63
N THR A 188 4.36 7.35 7.76
CA THR A 188 5.70 7.88 8.03
C THR A 188 6.74 6.78 7.84
N MET A 189 7.96 7.15 7.47
CA MET A 189 9.09 6.23 7.59
C MET A 189 10.35 6.99 8.01
N ASN A 190 11.25 6.26 8.68
CA ASN A 190 12.62 6.68 8.91
C ASN A 190 13.53 5.95 7.90
N PRO A 191 14.23 6.66 6.99
CA PRO A 191 15.13 6.03 6.03
C PRO A 191 16.30 5.27 6.69
N GLU A 192 16.64 5.56 7.94
CA GLU A 192 17.71 4.86 8.68
C GLU A 192 17.32 3.45 9.14
N GLU A 193 16.02 3.18 9.31
CA GLU A 193 15.50 1.88 9.80
C GLU A 193 15.26 0.86 8.68
N GLY A 194 15.53 1.23 7.43
CA GLY A 194 15.36 0.38 6.26
C GLY A 194 14.51 1.01 5.18
N GLU A 195 14.60 0.44 3.97
CA GLU A 195 13.83 0.90 2.83
C GLU A 195 12.55 0.10 2.64
N LEU A 196 11.50 0.81 2.23
CA LEU A 196 10.24 0.18 1.85
C LEU A 196 10.41 -0.55 0.51
N ARG A 197 9.71 -1.68 0.33
CA ARG A 197 9.70 -2.40 -0.95
C ARG A 197 9.22 -1.50 -2.10
N PRO A 198 9.83 -1.54 -3.29
CA PRO A 198 9.42 -0.72 -4.44
C PRO A 198 7.94 -0.89 -4.83
N GLN A 199 7.37 -2.08 -4.65
CA GLN A 199 5.96 -2.36 -4.97
C GLN A 199 4.99 -1.59 -4.05
N LEU A 200 5.33 -1.45 -2.77
CA LEU A 200 4.53 -0.70 -1.80
C LEU A 200 4.71 0.80 -2.00
N LEU A 201 5.94 1.24 -2.32
CA LEU A 201 6.22 2.64 -2.66
C LEU A 201 5.37 3.09 -3.84
N ASP A 202 5.35 2.34 -4.95
CA ASP A 202 4.58 2.71 -6.15
C ASP A 202 3.07 2.85 -5.87
N ARG A 203 2.54 2.17 -4.85
CA ARG A 203 1.13 2.27 -4.43
C ARG A 203 0.83 3.57 -3.66
N PHE A 204 1.83 4.20 -3.03
CA PHE A 204 1.65 5.52 -2.44
C PHE A 204 1.53 6.59 -3.53
N GLY A 205 0.55 7.48 -3.36
CA GLY A 205 0.30 8.60 -4.25
C GLY A 205 1.43 9.62 -4.22
N LEU A 206 1.67 10.21 -3.06
CA LEU A 206 2.64 11.29 -2.88
C LEU A 206 3.75 10.88 -1.92
N GLN A 207 4.98 11.29 -2.20
CA GLN A 207 6.10 11.21 -1.27
C GLN A 207 6.58 12.63 -0.93
N VAL A 208 6.80 12.89 0.35
CA VAL A 208 7.46 14.11 0.82
C VAL A 208 8.62 13.74 1.71
N GLU A 209 9.75 14.40 1.46
CA GLU A 209 10.90 14.38 2.36
C GLU A 209 10.86 15.59 3.29
N VAL A 210 10.93 15.32 4.59
CA VAL A 210 10.95 16.30 5.66
C VAL A 210 12.35 16.33 6.23
N GLN A 211 13.08 17.37 5.87
CA GLN A 211 14.40 17.66 6.41
C GLN A 211 14.27 18.44 7.73
N PRO A 212 15.20 18.25 8.67
CA PRO A 212 15.28 19.11 9.85
C PRO A 212 15.51 20.56 9.40
N ILE A 213 14.83 21.49 10.06
CA ILE A 213 14.99 22.91 9.78
C ILE A 213 16.35 23.34 10.32
N THR A 214 17.23 23.84 9.45
CA THR A 214 18.60 24.25 9.80
C THR A 214 18.74 25.73 10.09
N ASP A 215 17.77 26.57 9.69
CA ASP A 215 17.79 28.01 9.96
C ASP A 215 17.51 28.29 11.46
N PRO A 216 18.47 28.88 12.20
CA PRO A 216 18.29 29.17 13.62
C PRO A 216 17.08 30.06 13.90
N LYS A 217 16.72 30.98 12.99
CA LYS A 217 15.54 31.86 13.19
C LYS A 217 14.24 31.06 13.25
N LEU A 218 14.09 30.11 12.33
CA LEU A 218 12.92 29.23 12.28
C LEU A 218 12.91 28.24 13.46
N GLN A 219 14.08 27.75 13.89
CA GLN A 219 14.19 26.90 15.07
C GLN A 219 13.73 27.62 16.35
N VAL A 220 14.21 28.85 16.58
CA VAL A 220 13.77 29.68 17.71
C VAL A 220 12.27 29.96 17.63
N GLU A 221 11.72 30.18 16.44
CA GLU A 221 10.28 30.37 16.27
C GLU A 221 9.47 29.11 16.64
N ILE A 222 9.97 27.91 16.33
CA ILE A 222 9.34 26.66 16.74
C ILE A 222 9.29 26.56 18.26
N VAL A 223 10.42 26.81 18.93
CA VAL A 223 10.50 26.76 20.40
C VAL A 223 9.50 27.74 21.02
N LYS A 224 9.50 29.00 20.57
CA LYS A 224 8.56 30.02 21.06
C LYS A 224 7.10 29.63 20.88
N ARG A 225 6.73 29.05 19.73
CA ARG A 225 5.34 28.63 19.46
C ARG A 225 4.92 27.42 20.29
N VAL A 226 5.85 26.49 20.55
CA VAL A 226 5.59 25.32 21.40
C VAL A 226 5.42 25.75 22.85
N GLU A 227 6.30 26.62 23.36
CA GLU A 227 6.22 27.18 24.71
C GLU A 227 4.94 28.01 24.93
N GLU A 228 4.56 28.86 23.95
CA GLU A 228 3.29 29.63 23.99
C GLU A 228 2.08 28.68 24.06
N PHE A 229 2.11 27.56 23.33
CA PHE A 229 1.04 26.56 23.33
C PHE A 229 0.98 25.73 24.61
N GLU A 230 2.12 25.38 25.21
CA GLU A 230 2.17 24.65 26.48
C GLU A 230 1.72 25.51 27.66
N THR A 231 2.06 26.80 27.65
CA THR A 231 1.70 27.75 28.70
C THR A 231 0.22 28.10 28.65
N ASP A 232 -0.32 28.43 27.47
CA ASP A 232 -1.74 28.76 27.29
C ASP A 232 -2.29 28.25 25.94
N PRO A 233 -2.78 27.00 25.91
CA PRO A 233 -3.31 26.39 24.69
C PRO A 233 -4.52 27.14 24.12
N LEU A 234 -5.37 27.72 24.97
CA LEU A 234 -6.64 28.32 24.55
C LEU A 234 -6.41 29.64 23.82
N ASN A 235 -5.56 30.51 24.37
CA ASN A 235 -5.22 31.78 23.72
C ASN A 235 -4.41 31.56 22.44
N PHE A 236 -3.51 30.57 22.42
CA PHE A 236 -2.79 30.20 21.21
C PHE A 236 -3.73 29.74 20.08
N ILE A 237 -4.70 28.88 20.38
CA ILE A 237 -5.69 28.42 19.40
C ILE A 237 -6.52 29.60 18.87
N LYS A 238 -6.96 30.53 19.74
CA LYS A 238 -7.71 31.74 19.33
C LYS A 238 -6.90 32.61 18.37
N LYS A 239 -5.60 32.82 18.63
CA LYS A 239 -4.68 33.60 17.78
C LYS A 239 -4.62 33.07 16.34
N PHE A 240 -4.62 31.74 16.18
CA PHE A 240 -4.52 31.09 14.87
C PHE A 240 -5.88 30.68 14.26
N GLU A 241 -6.98 30.89 14.98
CA GLU A 241 -8.32 30.47 14.57
C GLU A 241 -8.73 31.08 13.22
N ARG A 242 -8.40 32.36 12.99
CA ARG A 242 -8.68 33.05 11.72
C ARG A 242 -8.02 32.34 10.53
N LYS A 243 -6.74 31.98 10.65
CA LYS A 243 -5.99 31.28 9.60
C LYS A 243 -6.50 29.85 9.39
N GLN A 244 -6.84 29.13 10.47
CA GLN A 244 -7.45 27.81 10.41
C GLN A 244 -8.81 27.85 9.67
N LYS A 245 -9.68 28.81 10.00
CA LYS A 245 -10.97 29.01 9.33
C LYS A 245 -10.80 29.28 7.83
N GLU A 246 -9.82 30.12 7.47
CA GLU A 246 -9.53 30.42 6.07
C GLU A 246 -9.08 29.17 5.28
N LEU A 247 -8.16 28.38 5.85
CA LEU A 247 -7.73 27.11 5.26
C LEU A 247 -8.89 26.11 5.16
N LYS A 248 -9.74 26.02 6.17
CA LYS A 248 -10.93 25.16 6.18
C LYS A 248 -11.89 25.50 5.05
N ILE A 249 -12.16 26.80 4.85
CA ILE A 249 -12.99 27.29 3.74
C ILE A 249 -12.35 26.94 2.39
N ARG A 250 -11.03 27.11 2.24
CA ARG A 250 -10.31 26.73 1.02
C ARG A 250 -10.43 25.24 0.71
N ILE A 251 -10.29 24.36 1.72
CA ILE A 251 -10.46 22.90 1.54
C ILE A 251 -11.88 22.56 1.09
N ILE A 252 -12.90 23.17 1.70
CA ILE A 252 -14.31 22.92 1.34
C ILE A 252 -14.59 23.35 -0.10
N LYS A 253 -14.18 24.59 -0.46
CA LYS A 253 -14.32 25.11 -1.84
C LYS A 253 -13.59 24.23 -2.85
N ALA A 254 -12.37 23.79 -2.53
CA ALA A 254 -11.58 22.91 -3.39
C ALA A 254 -12.26 21.55 -3.62
N ARG A 255 -12.82 20.94 -2.57
CA ARG A 255 -13.58 19.68 -2.68
C ARG A 255 -14.81 19.82 -3.59
N GLN A 256 -15.51 20.95 -3.52
CA GLN A 256 -16.67 21.24 -4.37
C GLN A 256 -16.30 21.52 -5.82
N LEU A 257 -15.16 22.19 -6.06
CA LEU A 257 -14.69 22.52 -7.41
C LEU A 257 -14.03 21.34 -8.14
N LEU A 258 -13.43 20.40 -7.40
CA LEU A 258 -12.65 19.28 -7.94
C LEU A 258 -13.33 18.51 -9.10
N PRO A 259 -14.64 18.16 -9.04
CA PRO A 259 -15.31 17.45 -10.13
C PRO A 259 -15.33 18.22 -11.46
N ASN A 260 -15.32 19.55 -11.39
CA ASN A 260 -15.40 20.43 -12.57
C ASN A 260 -14.02 20.74 -13.17
N VAL A 261 -12.91 20.37 -12.51
CA VAL A 261 -11.56 20.72 -12.97
C VAL A 261 -11.15 19.91 -14.20
N GLN A 262 -10.82 20.62 -15.27
CA GLN A 262 -10.40 20.07 -16.54
C GLN A 262 -8.89 20.24 -16.76
N ILE A 263 -8.30 19.26 -17.42
CA ILE A 263 -6.91 19.26 -17.89
C ILE A 263 -6.94 19.14 -19.40
N SER A 264 -6.12 19.91 -20.12
CA SER A 264 -6.06 19.85 -21.58
C SER A 264 -5.33 18.59 -22.05
N ASP A 265 -5.70 18.09 -23.22
CA ASP A 265 -5.08 16.90 -23.82
C ASP A 265 -3.58 17.12 -24.08
N THR A 266 -3.19 18.36 -24.42
CA THR A 266 -1.77 18.75 -24.53
C THR A 266 -0.99 18.53 -23.22
N LEU A 267 -1.58 18.85 -22.07
CA LEU A 267 -0.92 18.61 -20.78
C LEU A 267 -0.89 17.12 -20.43
N LEU A 268 -1.94 16.37 -20.78
CA LEU A 268 -1.97 14.92 -20.59
C LEU A 268 -0.89 14.23 -21.43
N TYR A 269 -0.71 14.64 -22.68
CA TYR A 269 0.34 14.15 -23.56
C TYR A 269 1.72 14.42 -22.96
N ASN A 270 1.98 15.65 -22.50
CA ASN A 270 3.26 16.00 -21.87
C ASN A 270 3.52 15.18 -20.60
N ILE A 271 2.49 14.91 -19.78
CA ILE A 271 2.63 14.04 -18.60
C ILE A 271 2.99 12.61 -19.03
N ALA A 272 2.32 12.09 -20.06
CA ALA A 272 2.57 10.74 -20.58
C ALA A 272 3.98 10.60 -21.15
N GLU A 273 4.46 11.59 -21.92
CA GLU A 273 5.81 11.58 -22.49
C GLU A 273 6.89 11.60 -21.41
N VAL A 274 6.76 12.48 -20.40
CA VAL A 274 7.71 12.52 -19.27
C VAL A 274 7.70 11.18 -18.52
N CYS A 275 6.53 10.59 -18.27
CA CYS A 275 6.44 9.30 -17.58
C CYS A 275 7.04 8.16 -18.42
N ALA A 276 6.90 8.20 -19.75
CA ALA A 276 7.48 7.23 -20.67
C ALA A 276 9.01 7.31 -20.69
N GLN A 277 9.58 8.52 -20.74
CA GLN A 277 11.04 8.73 -20.68
C GLN A 277 11.64 8.25 -19.35
N LEU A 278 10.91 8.40 -18.25
CA LEU A 278 11.34 7.96 -16.92
C LEU A 278 11.03 6.47 -16.62
N ALA A 279 10.47 5.73 -17.59
CA ALA A 279 10.08 4.32 -17.47
C ALA A 279 9.20 4.01 -16.24
N VAL A 280 8.24 4.89 -15.93
CA VAL A 280 7.37 4.80 -14.75
C VAL A 280 6.03 4.12 -15.08
N SER A 281 5.39 3.52 -14.08
CA SER A 281 4.07 2.89 -14.18
C SER A 281 2.96 3.87 -14.62
N ASN A 282 1.92 3.35 -15.27
CA ASN A 282 0.71 4.13 -15.62
C ASN A 282 0.04 4.77 -14.39
N ARG A 283 0.27 4.21 -13.20
CA ARG A 283 -0.19 4.79 -11.94
C ARG A 283 0.38 6.19 -11.72
N ALA A 284 1.58 6.50 -12.21
CA ALA A 284 2.18 7.85 -12.12
C ALA A 284 1.38 8.87 -12.90
N ILE A 285 1.02 8.55 -14.14
CA ILE A 285 0.21 9.43 -14.98
C ILE A 285 -1.12 9.77 -14.28
N ILE A 286 -1.80 8.76 -13.73
CA ILE A 286 -3.07 8.95 -13.00
C ILE A 286 -2.86 9.81 -11.75
N THR A 287 -1.81 9.54 -10.98
CA THR A 287 -1.53 10.24 -9.71
C THR A 287 -1.16 11.70 -9.96
N ILE A 288 -0.31 11.97 -10.96
CA ILE A 288 0.09 13.33 -11.35
C ILE A 288 -1.14 14.10 -11.82
N THR A 289 -1.98 13.49 -12.68
CA THR A 289 -3.20 14.14 -13.18
C THR A 289 -4.17 14.48 -12.05
N LYS A 290 -4.43 13.53 -11.14
CA LYS A 290 -5.29 13.77 -9.97
C LYS A 290 -4.72 14.86 -9.08
N THR A 291 -3.42 14.85 -8.83
CA THR A 291 -2.74 15.82 -7.98
C THR A 291 -2.77 17.21 -8.62
N ALA A 292 -2.49 17.34 -9.92
CA ALA A 292 -2.53 18.60 -10.65
C ALA A 292 -3.95 19.21 -10.68
N LYS A 293 -4.99 18.40 -10.91
CA LYS A 293 -6.39 18.83 -10.77
C LYS A 293 -6.71 19.31 -9.36
N THR A 294 -6.18 18.63 -8.35
CA THR A 294 -6.39 18.99 -6.94
C THR A 294 -5.67 20.28 -6.57
N ILE A 295 -4.46 20.53 -7.09
CA ILE A 295 -3.73 21.79 -6.92
C ILE A 295 -4.49 22.95 -7.58
N ALA A 296 -5.01 22.75 -8.79
CA ALA A 296 -5.83 23.75 -9.46
C ALA A 296 -7.10 24.07 -8.66
N ALA A 297 -7.83 23.05 -8.18
CA ALA A 297 -9.00 23.21 -7.32
C ALA A 297 -8.67 23.95 -6.01
N PHE A 298 -7.54 23.62 -5.37
CA PHE A 298 -7.08 24.27 -4.14
C PHE A 298 -6.79 25.77 -4.35
N ASN A 299 -6.31 26.13 -5.55
CA ASN A 299 -6.09 27.51 -5.95
C ASN A 299 -7.36 28.19 -6.50
N GLY A 300 -8.53 27.54 -6.43
CA GLY A 300 -9.81 28.09 -6.92
C GLY A 300 -9.94 28.15 -8.45
N ARG A 301 -9.14 27.38 -9.19
CA ARG A 301 -9.14 27.35 -10.67
C ARG A 301 -9.78 26.07 -11.20
N ILE A 302 -10.45 26.20 -12.36
CA ILE A 302 -11.13 25.10 -13.06
C ILE A 302 -10.25 24.51 -14.18
N LYS A 303 -9.21 25.23 -14.62
CA LYS A 303 -8.24 24.75 -15.62
C LYS A 303 -6.88 24.51 -14.97
N VAL A 304 -6.32 23.33 -15.22
CA VAL A 304 -4.96 22.95 -14.81
C VAL A 304 -3.92 23.71 -15.63
N THR A 305 -2.87 24.20 -14.97
CA THR A 305 -1.76 24.90 -15.61
C THR A 305 -0.48 24.06 -15.56
N LYS A 306 0.51 24.42 -16.39
CA LYS A 306 1.84 23.79 -16.40
C LYS A 306 2.52 23.80 -15.03
N LYS A 307 2.36 24.88 -14.26
CA LYS A 307 2.91 25.01 -12.91
C LYS A 307 2.32 23.95 -11.96
N ASP A 308 1.03 23.67 -12.08
CA ASP A 308 0.36 22.65 -11.26
C ASP A 308 0.86 21.23 -11.60
N VAL A 309 1.12 20.97 -12.88
CA VAL A 309 1.67 19.68 -13.34
C VAL A 309 3.09 19.48 -12.84
N LEU A 310 3.96 20.47 -12.96
CA LEU A 310 5.34 20.39 -12.46
C LEU A 310 5.38 20.15 -10.95
N GLU A 311 4.51 20.84 -10.21
CA GLU A 311 4.42 20.64 -8.76
C GLU A 311 3.84 19.27 -8.39
N ALA A 312 2.85 18.78 -9.14
CA ALA A 312 2.35 17.42 -8.97
C ALA A 312 3.42 16.36 -9.25
N MET A 313 4.25 16.57 -10.27
CA MET A 313 5.38 15.70 -10.61
C MET A 313 6.43 15.67 -9.47
N GLU A 314 6.74 16.82 -8.88
CA GLU A 314 7.70 16.92 -7.76
C GLU A 314 7.26 16.08 -6.54
N LEU A 315 5.95 15.94 -6.31
CA LEU A 315 5.42 15.16 -5.19
C LEU A 315 5.17 13.68 -5.53
N ALA A 316 4.90 13.34 -6.79
CA ALA A 316 4.43 12.01 -7.19
C ALA A 316 5.50 11.11 -7.83
N LEU A 317 6.57 11.67 -8.39
CA LEU A 317 7.62 10.92 -9.09
C LEU A 317 8.80 10.41 -8.24
N PRO A 318 9.27 11.10 -7.17
CA PRO A 318 10.55 10.76 -6.54
C PRO A 318 10.69 9.30 -6.08
N HIS A 319 9.59 8.66 -5.68
CA HIS A 319 9.57 7.28 -5.18
C HIS A 319 9.31 6.22 -6.24
N ARG A 320 9.04 6.63 -7.49
CA ARG A 320 8.69 5.72 -8.61
C ARG A 320 9.79 5.60 -9.66
N MET A 321 10.85 6.38 -9.53
CA MET A 321 12.02 6.29 -10.40
C MET A 321 12.86 5.06 -10.03
N ARG A 322 13.27 4.32 -11.06
CA ARG A 322 14.23 3.23 -10.88
C ARG A 322 15.60 3.83 -10.59
N ARG A 323 16.20 3.37 -9.50
CA ARG A 323 17.53 3.79 -9.06
C ARG A 323 18.56 3.15 -9.98
N HIS A 324 19.43 3.95 -10.57
CA HIS A 324 20.76 3.45 -10.87
C HIS A 324 21.52 3.33 -9.54
N PRO A 325 22.35 2.28 -9.34
CA PRO A 325 23.21 2.22 -8.17
C PRO A 325 24.05 3.50 -8.09
N PHE A 326 24.12 4.13 -6.90
CA PHE A 326 24.99 5.28 -6.56
C PHE A 326 24.52 6.72 -6.85
N GLU A 327 23.32 6.97 -7.37
CA GLU A 327 22.81 8.36 -7.50
C GLU A 327 21.90 8.77 -6.32
N LYS A 328 22.20 9.93 -5.71
CA LYS A 328 21.33 10.52 -4.68
C LYS A 328 20.07 11.10 -5.35
N PRO A 329 18.86 10.81 -4.83
CA PRO A 329 17.61 11.24 -5.43
C PRO A 329 17.37 12.72 -5.14
N GLN A 330 17.78 13.60 -6.05
CA GLN A 330 17.27 14.97 -6.08
C GLN A 330 16.94 15.34 -7.52
N LEU A 331 15.71 15.02 -7.94
CA LEU A 331 15.14 15.72 -9.08
C LEU A 331 15.01 17.18 -8.68
N THR A 332 15.91 18.01 -9.20
CA THR A 332 15.82 19.44 -8.98
C THR A 332 14.68 19.96 -9.84
N ARG A 333 13.85 20.86 -9.31
CA ARG A 333 12.76 21.51 -10.07
C ARG A 333 13.22 22.03 -11.45
N LYS A 334 14.50 22.41 -11.56
CA LYS A 334 15.18 22.84 -12.78
C LYS A 334 15.34 21.73 -13.83
N GLU A 335 15.64 20.50 -13.43
CA GLU A 335 15.80 19.35 -14.36
C GLU A 335 14.45 18.91 -14.93
N LEU A 336 13.40 18.88 -14.11
CA LEU A 336 12.03 18.64 -14.57
C LEU A 336 11.57 19.73 -15.54
N GLN A 337 11.88 21.00 -15.23
CA GLN A 337 11.60 22.12 -16.13
C GLN A 337 12.34 21.96 -17.45
N GLN A 338 13.62 21.61 -17.44
CA GLN A 338 14.41 21.40 -18.65
C GLN A 338 13.90 20.22 -19.49
N ILE A 339 13.48 19.11 -18.88
CA ILE A 339 12.87 17.98 -19.61
C ILE A 339 11.54 18.43 -20.23
N PHE A 340 10.72 19.17 -19.46
CA PHE A 340 9.42 19.67 -19.93
C PHE A 340 9.54 20.75 -21.02
N GLU A 341 10.59 21.56 -20.98
CA GLU A 341 10.92 22.57 -22.01
C GLU A 341 11.49 21.91 -23.27
N LYS A 342 12.41 20.94 -23.14
CA LYS A 342 12.92 20.16 -24.28
C LYS A 342 11.83 19.40 -25.04
N ILE A 343 10.75 19.01 -24.36
CA ILE A 343 9.58 18.36 -24.97
C ILE A 343 8.78 19.34 -25.85
N LYS A 344 8.60 20.58 -25.41
CA LYS A 344 8.00 21.63 -26.26
C LYS A 344 8.82 21.88 -27.52
N ASP A 345 10.14 21.95 -27.39
CA ASP A 345 11.03 22.18 -28.53
C ASP A 345 11.02 20.98 -29.50
N LYS A 346 10.69 19.77 -29.02
CA LYS A 346 10.45 18.59 -29.86
C LYS A 346 9.11 18.66 -30.58
N GLU A 347 8.04 19.23 -30.02
CA GLU A 347 6.78 19.44 -30.76
C GLU A 347 6.97 20.38 -31.96
N GLU A 348 7.80 21.43 -31.81
CA GLU A 348 8.15 22.33 -32.93
C GLU A 348 9.14 21.71 -33.93
N ASN A 349 10.02 20.81 -33.49
CA ASN A 349 11.04 20.19 -34.35
C ASN A 349 10.65 18.82 -34.95
N ASN A 350 9.68 18.11 -34.38
CA ASN A 350 9.23 16.79 -34.88
C ASN A 350 8.37 16.88 -36.15
N ALA A 351 7.91 18.07 -36.53
CA ALA A 351 7.39 18.32 -37.88
C ALA A 351 8.49 18.31 -38.98
N LYS A 352 9.78 18.24 -38.62
CA LYS A 352 10.91 18.42 -39.58
C LYS A 352 12.05 17.41 -39.48
N LYS A 353 11.96 16.34 -38.68
CA LYS A 353 13.10 15.39 -38.48
C LYS A 353 12.70 13.91 -38.47
N GLU A 354 11.89 13.48 -39.42
CA GLU A 354 12.10 12.15 -39.99
C GLU A 354 13.09 12.32 -41.15
N ILE A 355 14.34 11.91 -40.95
CA ILE A 355 15.32 11.40 -41.94
C ILE A 355 16.72 11.47 -41.30
N LYS A 356 17.36 10.29 -41.24
CA LYS A 356 18.77 9.98 -40.97
C LYS A 356 19.26 10.05 -39.51
N LYS A 357 19.66 8.90 -38.98
CA LYS A 357 21.11 8.61 -38.87
C LYS A 357 21.43 7.12 -38.68
N THR A 358 22.35 6.71 -39.54
CA THR A 358 23.05 5.42 -39.63
C THR A 358 24.12 5.30 -38.54
N ILE A 359 24.40 4.08 -38.11
CA ILE A 359 25.33 3.70 -37.04
C ILE A 359 26.74 3.47 -37.63
N SER A 360 27.78 3.94 -36.95
CA SER A 360 29.16 3.45 -37.09
C SER A 360 29.71 3.02 -35.72
N LYS A 361 30.46 1.91 -35.69
CA LYS A 361 31.15 1.35 -34.52
C LYS A 361 32.65 1.32 -34.79
N GLU A 362 33.46 1.70 -33.81
CA GLU A 362 34.91 1.46 -33.76
C GLU A 362 35.31 0.72 -32.47
N LYS A 363 36.43 -0.01 -32.55
CA LYS A 363 36.98 -1.05 -31.64
C LYS A 363 37.82 -0.48 -30.48
N ILE A 364 37.99 -1.28 -29.41
CA ILE A 364 39.00 -1.08 -28.34
C ILE A 364 39.64 -2.46 -27.98
N PRO A 365 40.94 -2.53 -27.59
CA PRO A 365 41.74 -3.77 -27.58
C PRO A 365 41.81 -4.53 -26.22
N LEU A 366 42.48 -5.70 -26.28
CA LEU A 366 42.57 -6.81 -25.32
C LEU A 366 43.19 -6.49 -23.94
N ARG A 367 42.46 -6.89 -22.87
CA ARG A 367 42.94 -7.29 -21.53
C ARG A 367 42.03 -8.42 -21.03
N GLU A 368 42.48 -9.18 -20.01
CA GLU A 368 41.80 -10.33 -19.36
C GLU A 368 40.38 -10.61 -19.86
N GLN A 369 40.19 -11.74 -20.54
CA GLN A 369 38.87 -12.14 -21.05
C GLN A 369 37.93 -12.50 -19.89
N ILE A 370 37.27 -11.50 -19.35
CA ILE A 370 36.00 -11.67 -18.66
C ILE A 370 35.01 -12.10 -19.75
N PHE A 371 34.79 -13.40 -19.87
CA PHE A 371 33.74 -13.93 -20.73
C PHE A 371 32.40 -13.30 -20.33
N ASP A 372 31.74 -12.67 -21.30
CA ASP A 372 30.40 -12.11 -21.14
C ASP A 372 29.40 -13.22 -20.77
N ILE A 373 28.30 -12.83 -20.14
CA ILE A 373 27.21 -13.76 -19.87
C ILE A 373 26.49 -14.03 -21.19
N GLY A 374 26.57 -15.25 -21.72
CA GLY A 374 25.82 -15.65 -22.91
C GLY A 374 24.31 -15.60 -22.69
N ASP A 375 23.51 -15.78 -23.75
CA ASP A 375 22.05 -15.73 -23.70
C ASP A 375 21.48 -16.58 -22.55
N SER A 376 20.86 -15.92 -21.56
CA SER A 376 20.18 -16.58 -20.45
C SER A 376 18.82 -17.13 -20.92
N ARG A 377 18.83 -18.33 -21.51
CA ARG A 377 17.59 -19.03 -21.83
C ARG A 377 17.00 -19.67 -20.57
N PRO A 378 15.67 -19.63 -20.39
CA PRO A 378 15.03 -20.29 -19.26
C PRO A 378 15.30 -21.80 -19.32
N VAL A 379 15.85 -22.35 -18.23
CA VAL A 379 16.13 -23.78 -18.08
C VAL A 379 14.95 -24.43 -17.37
N ASP A 380 14.26 -25.34 -18.05
CA ASP A 380 13.12 -26.04 -17.48
C ASP A 380 13.60 -27.29 -16.73
N ILE A 381 13.74 -27.18 -15.40
CA ILE A 381 14.21 -28.29 -14.55
C ILE A 381 13.02 -29.20 -14.26
N LYS A 382 12.98 -30.37 -14.90
CA LYS A 382 12.02 -31.43 -14.54
C LYS A 382 12.42 -32.04 -13.19
N ILE A 383 11.60 -31.81 -12.17
CA ILE A 383 11.81 -32.37 -10.83
C ILE A 383 10.84 -33.52 -10.62
N GLU A 384 11.38 -34.70 -10.35
CA GLU A 384 10.57 -35.85 -9.94
C GLU A 384 10.13 -35.69 -8.48
N ASN A 385 8.81 -35.79 -8.25
CA ASN A 385 8.22 -35.68 -6.91
C ASN A 385 8.55 -36.94 -6.10
N SER A 386 9.68 -36.96 -5.39
CA SER A 386 9.93 -38.02 -4.42
C SER A 386 8.95 -37.86 -3.23
N THR A 387 8.19 -38.92 -2.94
CA THR A 387 7.12 -38.98 -1.93
C THR A 387 7.63 -39.04 -0.49
N ARG A 388 8.80 -38.46 -0.19
CA ARG A 388 9.37 -38.52 1.17
C ARG A 388 8.79 -37.42 2.06
N SER A 389 8.13 -37.84 3.14
CA SER A 389 7.69 -36.98 4.23
C SER A 389 8.91 -36.47 5.01
N VAL A 390 9.38 -35.27 4.70
CA VAL A 390 10.52 -34.65 5.41
C VAL A 390 10.00 -33.74 6.52
N SER A 391 10.39 -34.02 7.76
CA SER A 391 9.90 -33.38 8.99
C SER A 391 10.37 -31.94 9.23
N LYS A 392 11.26 -31.40 8.37
CA LYS A 392 11.77 -30.01 8.46
C LYS A 392 11.84 -29.35 7.09
N LEU A 393 10.70 -28.91 6.57
CA LEU A 393 10.61 -28.23 5.28
C LEU A 393 10.66 -26.70 5.47
N ARG A 394 11.64 -26.04 4.82
CA ARG A 394 11.73 -24.58 4.75
C ARG A 394 10.76 -24.02 3.69
N ASN A 395 10.34 -22.77 3.89
CA ASN A 395 9.45 -22.05 2.95
C ASN A 395 10.13 -21.88 1.59
N GLY A 396 9.47 -22.30 0.51
CA GLY A 396 9.85 -21.98 -0.86
C GLY A 396 8.65 -21.88 -1.78
N ARG A 397 8.86 -21.84 -3.10
CA ARG A 397 7.81 -21.65 -4.11
C ARG A 397 7.81 -22.70 -5.23
N ARG A 398 8.71 -23.69 -5.20
CA ARG A 398 8.84 -24.70 -6.27
C ARG A 398 7.98 -25.95 -6.02
N LEU A 399 8.36 -26.78 -5.06
CA LEU A 399 7.72 -28.07 -4.82
C LEU A 399 6.49 -27.94 -3.93
N LYS A 400 5.36 -28.52 -4.35
CA LYS A 400 4.18 -28.66 -3.50
C LYS A 400 4.30 -29.96 -2.72
N VAL A 401 4.48 -29.87 -1.41
CA VAL A 401 4.59 -31.03 -0.52
C VAL A 401 3.44 -31.03 0.47
N LYS A 402 2.91 -32.21 0.79
CA LYS A 402 1.96 -32.40 1.91
C LYS A 402 2.64 -31.99 3.20
N SER A 403 2.07 -31.01 3.90
CA SER A 403 2.62 -30.54 5.17
C SER A 403 1.97 -31.31 6.32
N SER A 404 2.81 -31.80 7.23
CA SER A 404 2.40 -32.33 8.53
C SER A 404 2.22 -31.24 9.61
N ASP A 405 2.60 -30.00 9.30
CA ASP A 405 2.53 -28.86 10.23
C ASP A 405 1.23 -28.06 10.00
N LYS A 406 0.87 -27.21 10.97
CA LYS A 406 -0.27 -26.27 10.88
C LYS A 406 -0.09 -25.13 9.84
N ARG A 407 0.85 -25.25 8.91
CA ARG A 407 1.24 -24.21 7.94
C ARG A 407 1.03 -24.68 6.51
N GLY A 408 0.32 -23.89 5.71
CA GLY A 408 0.07 -24.17 4.30
C GLY A 408 -1.38 -23.90 3.90
N ILE A 409 -1.68 -24.08 2.63
CA ILE A 409 -3.03 -23.93 2.08
C ILE A 409 -3.80 -25.22 2.37
N TYR A 410 -4.96 -25.11 3.00
CA TYR A 410 -5.91 -26.21 3.20
C TYR A 410 -6.56 -26.56 1.86
N ILE A 411 -6.47 -27.82 1.44
CA ILE A 411 -6.95 -28.27 0.12
C ILE A 411 -8.01 -29.35 0.26
N SER A 412 -7.80 -30.29 1.19
CA SER A 412 -8.73 -31.38 1.43
C SER A 412 -8.67 -31.81 2.88
N SER A 413 -9.59 -32.68 3.27
CA SER A 413 -9.66 -33.23 4.62
C SER A 413 -9.58 -34.75 4.61
N THR A 414 -9.03 -35.34 5.66
CA THR A 414 -8.92 -36.80 5.84
C THR A 414 -9.48 -37.23 7.20
N LEU A 415 -9.79 -38.51 7.38
CA LEU A 415 -10.04 -39.08 8.70
C LEU A 415 -8.73 -39.03 9.53
N PRO A 416 -8.80 -38.60 10.81
CA PRO A 416 -7.64 -38.59 11.68
C PRO A 416 -7.23 -40.02 12.02
N LYS A 417 -5.92 -40.30 12.04
CA LYS A 417 -5.37 -41.62 12.42
C LYS A 417 -5.09 -41.76 13.93
N GLY A 418 -5.52 -40.78 14.72
CA GLY A 418 -5.26 -40.66 16.16
C GLY A 418 -5.90 -39.38 16.72
N LYS A 419 -5.38 -38.84 17.83
CA LYS A 419 -5.86 -37.54 18.36
C LYS A 419 -5.63 -36.44 17.30
N PRO A 420 -6.69 -35.76 16.81
CA PRO A 420 -6.54 -34.79 15.73
C PRO A 420 -5.78 -33.57 16.21
N VAL A 421 -4.77 -33.15 15.46
CA VAL A 421 -3.92 -32.00 15.82
C VAL A 421 -4.42 -30.71 15.15
N ASP A 422 -5.08 -30.84 13.99
CA ASP A 422 -5.48 -29.74 13.11
C ASP A 422 -6.83 -30.00 12.41
N ILE A 423 -7.92 -29.71 13.12
CA ILE A 423 -9.28 -30.07 12.71
C ILE A 423 -9.77 -29.22 11.53
N ALA A 424 -10.36 -29.88 10.52
CA ALA A 424 -11.10 -29.31 9.40
C ALA A 424 -12.56 -29.08 9.79
N LEU A 425 -12.86 -27.93 10.39
CA LEU A 425 -14.19 -27.60 10.90
C LEU A 425 -15.29 -27.73 9.85
N ASP A 426 -15.07 -27.21 8.64
CA ASP A 426 -16.01 -27.26 7.52
C ASP A 426 -16.33 -28.70 7.09
N ALA A 427 -15.32 -29.56 7.01
CA ALA A 427 -15.49 -30.96 6.64
C ALA A 427 -16.09 -31.79 7.79
N THR A 428 -15.74 -31.45 9.03
CA THR A 428 -16.28 -32.07 10.24
C THR A 428 -17.75 -31.75 10.40
N ILE A 429 -18.14 -30.49 10.23
CA ILE A 429 -19.54 -30.06 10.28
C ILE A 429 -20.32 -30.69 9.13
N ARG A 430 -19.77 -30.75 7.92
CA ARG A 430 -20.41 -31.44 6.78
C ARG A 430 -20.61 -32.94 7.04
N ALA A 431 -19.63 -33.62 7.63
CA ALA A 431 -19.75 -35.02 8.02
C ALA A 431 -20.84 -35.20 9.09
N ALA A 432 -20.81 -34.40 10.15
CA ALA A 432 -21.78 -34.45 11.23
C ALA A 432 -23.21 -34.09 10.75
N ALA A 433 -23.34 -33.18 9.77
CA ALA A 433 -24.62 -32.80 9.20
C ALA A 433 -25.31 -33.96 8.46
N VAL A 434 -24.55 -34.87 7.84
CA VAL A 434 -25.11 -36.07 7.19
C VAL A 434 -25.80 -36.97 8.22
N HIS A 435 -25.18 -37.12 9.40
CA HIS A 435 -25.70 -37.95 10.50
C HIS A 435 -26.68 -37.22 11.43
N SER A 436 -27.00 -35.95 11.16
CA SER A 436 -27.85 -35.12 12.02
C SER A 436 -29.30 -35.59 12.11
N LYS A 437 -29.81 -36.28 11.09
CA LYS A 437 -31.18 -36.84 11.09
C LYS A 437 -31.34 -38.06 11.98
N GLU A 438 -30.27 -38.82 12.19
CA GLU A 438 -30.27 -40.08 12.96
C GLU A 438 -29.89 -39.84 14.43
N ARG A 439 -29.28 -38.68 14.75
CA ARG A 439 -28.79 -38.35 16.10
C ARG A 439 -29.70 -37.33 16.77
N SER A 440 -30.28 -37.70 17.91
CA SER A 440 -31.00 -36.75 18.78
C SER A 440 -30.03 -35.67 19.28
N CYS A 441 -30.32 -34.42 18.93
CA CYS A 441 -29.58 -33.27 19.43
C CYS A 441 -30.20 -32.77 20.74
N ASP A 442 -29.37 -32.34 21.68
CA ASP A 442 -29.81 -31.74 22.93
C ASP A 442 -30.45 -30.36 22.68
N GLU A 443 -31.28 -29.87 23.61
CA GLU A 443 -31.96 -28.58 23.48
C GLU A 443 -30.96 -27.44 23.19
N GLY A 444 -31.11 -26.81 22.02
CA GLY A 444 -30.27 -25.70 21.56
C GLY A 444 -29.10 -26.08 20.64
N GLN A 445 -28.89 -27.36 20.32
CA GLN A 445 -27.91 -27.80 19.32
C GLN A 445 -28.59 -28.24 18.01
N ILE A 446 -28.09 -27.75 16.87
CA ILE A 446 -28.62 -28.09 15.54
C ILE A 446 -27.92 -29.35 14.97
N ILE A 447 -26.67 -29.61 15.37
CA ILE A 447 -25.85 -30.73 14.89
C ILE A 447 -25.02 -31.29 16.05
N LYS A 448 -25.12 -32.61 16.30
CA LYS A 448 -24.29 -33.34 17.27
C LYS A 448 -23.03 -33.89 16.60
N ILE A 449 -21.88 -33.36 16.98
CA ILE A 449 -20.56 -33.78 16.46
C ILE A 449 -20.00 -34.88 17.36
N THR A 450 -19.58 -35.98 16.74
CA THR A 450 -18.93 -37.13 17.39
C THR A 450 -17.50 -37.29 16.89
N ASP A 451 -16.69 -38.11 17.56
CA ASP A 451 -15.29 -38.37 17.16
C ASP A 451 -15.16 -38.94 15.74
N GLU A 452 -16.19 -39.65 15.26
CA GLU A 452 -16.26 -40.21 13.91
C GLU A 452 -16.44 -39.15 12.81
N ASP A 453 -16.98 -37.98 13.16
CA ASP A 453 -17.18 -36.87 12.24
C ASP A 453 -15.92 -36.02 12.10
N LEU A 454 -14.97 -36.15 13.03
CA LEU A 454 -13.75 -35.36 13.02
C LEU A 454 -12.99 -35.60 11.70
N ARG A 455 -12.63 -34.49 11.06
CA ARG A 455 -11.80 -34.47 9.87
C ARG A 455 -10.55 -33.65 10.17
N GLU A 456 -9.41 -34.09 9.67
CA GLU A 456 -8.13 -33.40 9.82
C GLU A 456 -7.76 -32.69 8.51
N LYS A 457 -7.21 -31.47 8.61
CA LYS A 457 -6.83 -30.66 7.44
C LYS A 457 -5.62 -31.27 6.75
N VAL A 458 -5.75 -31.56 5.46
CA VAL A 458 -4.63 -31.82 4.57
C VAL A 458 -4.19 -30.50 3.94
N ARG A 459 -3.00 -30.06 4.31
CA ARG A 459 -2.38 -28.84 3.80
C ARG A 459 -1.29 -29.16 2.80
N HIS A 460 -1.21 -28.37 1.73
CA HIS A 460 0.01 -28.32 0.92
C HIS A 460 0.78 -27.04 1.23
N ARG A 461 2.10 -27.19 1.24
CA ARG A 461 3.03 -26.07 1.34
C ARG A 461 3.98 -26.11 0.16
N LYS A 462 4.35 -24.92 -0.31
CA LYS A 462 5.43 -24.80 -1.28
C LYS A 462 6.77 -24.77 -0.53
N THR A 463 7.72 -25.60 -0.95
CA THR A 463 9.01 -25.78 -0.27
C THR A 463 10.17 -25.46 -1.21
N SER A 464 11.27 -25.02 -0.63
CA SER A 464 12.51 -24.68 -1.35
C SER A 464 13.30 -25.94 -1.68
N THR A 465 13.92 -26.02 -2.85
CA THR A 465 14.90 -27.04 -3.18
C THR A 465 16.32 -26.59 -2.88
N LEU A 466 17.26 -27.53 -2.83
CA LEU A 466 18.70 -27.24 -2.89
C LEU A 466 19.18 -27.62 -4.29
N ILE A 467 19.73 -26.66 -5.02
CA ILE A 467 20.32 -26.83 -6.33
C ILE A 467 21.84 -26.78 -6.13
N VAL A 468 22.54 -27.84 -6.51
CA VAL A 468 24.01 -27.89 -6.47
C VAL A 468 24.53 -27.76 -7.89
N LEU A 469 25.19 -26.65 -8.19
CA LEU A 469 25.85 -26.38 -9.45
C LEU A 469 27.31 -26.81 -9.32
N VAL A 470 27.73 -27.77 -10.15
CA VAL A 470 29.10 -28.29 -10.15
C VAL A 470 29.72 -27.94 -11.50
N VAL A 471 30.75 -27.08 -11.49
CA VAL A 471 31.34 -26.49 -12.71
C VAL A 471 32.85 -26.74 -12.72
N ASP A 472 33.36 -27.27 -13.82
CA ASP A 472 34.80 -27.44 -14.08
C ASP A 472 35.41 -26.06 -14.41
N ALA A 473 36.47 -25.66 -13.71
CA ALA A 473 37.19 -24.39 -13.90
C ALA A 473 38.55 -24.54 -14.62
N SER A 474 38.84 -25.72 -15.19
CA SER A 474 40.09 -25.98 -15.92
C SER A 474 40.24 -25.13 -17.18
N GLY A 475 41.48 -24.88 -17.61
CA GLY A 475 41.80 -24.07 -18.81
C GLY A 475 41.16 -24.58 -20.11
N SER A 476 40.66 -25.82 -20.14
CA SER A 476 39.91 -26.41 -21.26
C SER A 476 38.54 -25.74 -21.50
N MET A 477 38.00 -25.00 -20.52
CA MET A 477 36.72 -24.27 -20.57
C MET A 477 36.81 -22.91 -21.30
N ALA A 478 38.02 -22.36 -21.48
CA ALA A 478 38.25 -21.11 -22.22
C ALA A 478 38.12 -21.27 -23.75
N ALA A 479 38.12 -22.50 -24.25
CA ALA A 479 37.90 -22.78 -25.67
C ALA A 479 36.40 -22.81 -26.03
N LEU A 480 36.05 -22.25 -27.19
CA LEU A 480 34.73 -22.36 -27.84
C LEU A 480 33.54 -21.76 -27.05
N LYS A 481 33.71 -20.63 -26.33
CA LYS A 481 32.62 -19.94 -25.61
C LYS A 481 31.85 -20.80 -24.59
N ARG A 482 32.41 -21.94 -24.18
CA ARG A 482 31.78 -22.86 -23.21
C ARG A 482 31.59 -22.19 -21.86
N MET A 483 32.54 -21.34 -21.46
CA MET A 483 32.44 -20.51 -20.26
C MET A 483 31.32 -19.47 -20.35
N GLU A 484 31.08 -18.84 -21.51
CA GLU A 484 29.96 -17.88 -21.71
C GLU A 484 28.61 -18.60 -21.55
N ALA A 485 28.49 -19.80 -22.13
CA ALA A 485 27.28 -20.62 -22.03
C ALA A 485 27.05 -21.14 -20.60
N ALA A 486 28.10 -21.62 -19.92
CA ALA A 486 28.02 -22.08 -18.53
C ALA A 486 27.63 -20.94 -17.58
N LYS A 487 28.19 -19.73 -17.77
CA LYS A 487 27.76 -18.52 -17.04
C LYS A 487 26.31 -18.15 -17.34
N GLY A 488 25.87 -18.22 -18.60
CA GLY A 488 24.48 -17.98 -18.99
C GLY A 488 23.50 -18.94 -18.32
N VAL A 489 23.83 -20.23 -18.28
CA VAL A 489 23.03 -21.27 -17.59
C VAL A 489 23.04 -21.08 -16.07
N ALA A 490 24.19 -20.81 -15.47
CA ALA A 490 24.30 -20.55 -14.03
C ALA A 490 23.49 -19.31 -13.63
N LEU A 491 23.54 -18.24 -14.43
CA LEU A 491 22.75 -17.03 -14.19
C LEU A 491 21.25 -17.30 -14.33
N ALA A 492 20.84 -18.04 -15.37
CA ALA A 492 19.44 -18.42 -15.55
C ALA A 492 18.93 -19.28 -14.38
N LEU A 493 19.74 -20.22 -13.89
CA LEU A 493 19.41 -21.07 -12.73
C LEU A 493 19.38 -20.27 -11.42
N LEU A 494 20.25 -19.28 -11.25
CA LEU A 494 20.23 -18.38 -10.08
C LEU A 494 18.99 -17.47 -10.09
N GLN A 495 18.60 -16.95 -11.25
CA GLN A 495 17.37 -16.16 -11.40
C GLN A 495 16.14 -17.02 -11.09
N ASP A 496 16.09 -18.24 -11.62
CA ASP A 496 15.01 -19.20 -11.37
C ASP A 496 14.96 -19.61 -9.88
N ALA A 497 16.10 -19.94 -9.28
CA ALA A 497 16.22 -20.24 -7.85
C ALA A 497 15.78 -19.06 -6.97
N TYR A 498 16.09 -17.81 -7.37
CA TYR A 498 15.67 -16.62 -6.65
C TYR A 498 14.13 -16.45 -6.67
N ILE A 499 13.50 -16.62 -7.85
CA ILE A 499 12.04 -16.57 -8.00
C ILE A 499 11.37 -17.61 -7.11
N HIS A 500 11.94 -18.82 -7.06
CA HIS A 500 11.40 -19.96 -6.34
C HIS A 500 11.85 -20.08 -4.88
N ARG A 501 12.73 -19.19 -4.41
CA ARG A 501 13.36 -19.19 -3.07
C ARG A 501 14.11 -20.50 -2.76
N ASP A 502 14.80 -21.04 -3.75
CA ASP A 502 15.62 -22.22 -3.60
C ASP A 502 17.01 -21.86 -3.07
N LYS A 503 17.67 -22.81 -2.42
CA LYS A 503 19.08 -22.68 -2.06
C LYS A 503 19.93 -23.09 -3.24
N VAL A 504 21.02 -22.36 -3.46
CA VAL A 504 22.01 -22.72 -4.47
C VAL A 504 23.34 -22.94 -3.77
N ALA A 505 23.96 -24.07 -4.04
CA ALA A 505 25.36 -24.33 -3.73
C ALA A 505 26.11 -24.32 -5.07
N PHE A 506 27.26 -23.65 -5.11
CA PHE A 506 28.11 -23.58 -6.28
C PHE A 506 29.46 -24.19 -5.93
N ILE A 507 29.85 -25.23 -6.67
CA ILE A 507 31.11 -25.95 -6.50
C ILE A 507 31.87 -25.79 -7.81
N ALA A 508 32.97 -25.04 -7.77
CA ALA A 508 33.94 -25.00 -8.84
C ALA A 508 35.16 -25.85 -8.45
N PHE A 509 35.70 -26.61 -9.40
CA PHE A 509 36.88 -27.46 -9.19
C PHE A 509 37.88 -27.33 -10.34
#